data_AF-A0A662WPB2-F1
#
_entry.id   AF-A0A662WPB2-F1
#
_cell.length_a   1.000
_cell.length_b   1.000
_cell.length_c   1.000
_cell.angle_alpha   90.00
_cell.angle_beta   90.00
_cell.angle_gamma   90.00
#
_symmetry.space_group_name_H-M   'P 1'
#
loop_
_entity.id
_entity.type
_entity.pdbx_description
1 polymer ?
#
loop_
_entity_poly.entity_id
_entity_poly.type
_entity_poly.pdbx_seq_one_letter_code
_entity_poly.pdbx_strand_id
1 'polypeptide(L)'
;MTDGSCFELFAFVVLSGVLSLLYGVVDVCFVFLINRHRESAVGMHYFLLVVLLLATGESVAWFATYKLLNDSGQPVCCPYPDLVLLSTLVKVLAGMVTRIAATLVCLGYGIVRMHISWPEVFVVSGLGVCYFIAVGALEVSHLANQSDGDVRPPAVWEGLVIVTNACFGGWIFLSLTLTRRNLAAFGQVPQTHHIPTNCLILSLL
;
A
#
# COMPACT_ATOMS: atom_id res chain seq x y z
N MET A 1 27.44 -22.45 15.11
CA MET A 1 26.53 -21.32 14.83
C MET A 1 27.43 -20.11 14.65
N THR A 2 27.66 -19.76 13.38
CA THR A 2 28.80 -18.96 12.89
C THR A 2 28.60 -17.47 13.13
N ASP A 3 29.69 -16.75 13.43
CA ASP A 3 29.72 -15.30 13.76
C ASP A 3 28.95 -14.39 12.76
N GLY A 4 28.76 -14.84 11.51
CA GLY A 4 27.99 -14.14 10.50
C GLY A 4 26.49 -13.98 10.82
N SER A 5 25.84 -14.99 11.42
CA SER A 5 24.38 -14.94 11.68
C SER A 5 23.99 -13.93 12.76
N CYS A 6 24.91 -13.66 13.71
CA CYS A 6 24.71 -12.66 14.76
C CYS A 6 24.84 -11.23 14.21
N PHE A 7 25.80 -11.00 13.32
CA PHE A 7 25.99 -9.70 12.65
C PHE A 7 24.79 -9.34 11.76
N GLU A 8 24.25 -10.31 11.01
CA GLU A 8 23.06 -10.11 10.19
C GLU A 8 21.84 -9.75 11.04
N LEU A 9 21.57 -10.49 12.13
CA LEU A 9 20.45 -10.20 13.02
C LEU A 9 20.56 -8.81 13.65
N PHE A 10 21.75 -8.41 14.10
CA PHE A 10 21.99 -7.07 14.64
C PHE A 10 21.73 -5.98 13.61
N ALA A 11 22.18 -6.17 12.36
CA ALA A 11 21.91 -5.25 11.27
C ALA A 11 20.40 -5.10 11.00
N PHE A 12 19.63 -6.20 11.01
CA PHE A 12 18.18 -6.16 10.86
C PHE A 12 17.50 -5.41 12.02
N VAL A 13 17.89 -5.65 13.27
CA VAL A 13 17.34 -4.94 14.44
C VAL A 13 17.57 -3.42 14.30
N VAL A 14 18.80 -3.01 14.01
CA VAL A 14 19.15 -1.59 13.90
C VAL A 14 18.43 -0.95 12.72
N LEU A 15 18.40 -1.61 11.55
CA LEU A 15 17.72 -1.11 10.37
C LEU A 15 16.20 -0.96 10.61
N SER A 16 15.55 -1.98 11.16
CA SER A 16 14.12 -1.93 11.50
C SER A 16 13.81 -0.85 12.54
N GLY A 17 14.68 -0.67 13.53
CA GLY A 17 14.55 0.39 14.53
C GLY A 17 14.66 1.80 13.91
N VAL A 18 15.67 2.02 13.05
CA VAL A 18 15.85 3.29 12.33
C VAL A 18 14.66 3.58 11.42
N LEU A 19 14.19 2.59 10.66
CA LEU A 19 13.01 2.72 9.79
C LEU A 19 11.76 3.08 10.59
N SER A 20 11.54 2.41 11.73
CA SER A 20 10.42 2.69 12.61
C SER A 20 10.44 4.11 13.15
N LEU A 21 11.60 4.60 13.60
CA LEU A 21 11.76 5.99 14.03
C LEU A 21 11.51 6.97 12.89
N LEU A 22 12.03 6.69 11.69
CA LEU A 22 11.88 7.56 10.53
C LEU A 22 10.41 7.68 10.14
N TYR A 23 9.67 6.56 10.07
CA TYR A 23 8.23 6.58 9.80
C TYR A 23 7.46 7.30 10.90
N GLY A 24 7.79 7.07 12.17
CA GLY A 24 7.16 7.78 13.29
C GLY A 24 7.37 9.31 13.24
N VAL A 25 8.55 9.78 12.83
CA VAL A 25 8.80 11.22 12.62
C VAL A 25 7.94 11.75 11.47
N VAL A 26 7.84 11.01 10.37
CA VAL A 26 6.99 11.40 9.24
C VAL A 26 5.52 11.43 9.67
N ASP A 27 5.03 10.47 10.44
CA ASP A 27 3.66 10.44 10.98
C ASP A 27 3.35 11.69 11.80
N VAL A 28 4.23 12.05 12.74
CA VAL A 28 4.06 13.24 13.58
C VAL A 28 4.05 14.52 12.74
N CYS A 29 4.97 14.64 11.79
CA CYS A 29 5.01 15.75 10.84
C CYS A 29 3.70 15.83 10.02
N PHE A 30 3.19 14.69 9.54
CA PHE A 30 1.99 14.63 8.72
C PHE A 30 0.73 14.99 9.52
N VAL A 31 0.60 14.47 10.74
CA VAL A 31 -0.46 14.83 11.69
C VAL A 31 -0.42 16.33 12.00
N PHE A 32 0.77 16.89 12.23
CA PHE A 32 0.94 18.32 12.48
C PHE A 32 0.49 19.16 11.29
N LEU A 33 0.87 18.79 10.07
CA LEU A 33 0.45 19.47 8.85
C LEU A 33 -1.07 19.40 8.64
N ILE A 34 -1.68 18.23 8.87
CA ILE A 34 -3.15 18.06 8.79
C ILE A 34 -3.86 18.93 9.83
N ASN A 35 -3.34 18.99 11.06
CA ASN A 35 -3.90 19.84 12.12
C ASN A 35 -3.74 21.34 11.84
N ARG A 36 -2.68 21.75 11.15
CA ARG A 36 -2.46 23.14 10.75
C ARG A 36 -3.35 23.55 9.57
N HIS A 37 -3.61 22.65 8.62
CA HIS A 37 -4.37 22.90 7.40
C HIS A 37 -5.73 22.18 7.37
N ARG A 38 -6.42 22.14 8.53
CA ARG A 38 -7.71 21.44 8.71
C ARG A 38 -8.78 21.88 7.71
N GLU A 39 -8.83 23.16 7.36
CA GLU A 39 -9.86 23.70 6.46
C GLU A 39 -9.73 23.24 5.00
N SER A 40 -8.55 22.76 4.57
CA SER A 40 -8.35 22.18 3.24
C SER A 40 -7.96 20.69 3.30
N ALA A 41 -8.24 20.02 4.43
CA ALA A 41 -7.90 18.62 4.60
C ALA A 41 -8.82 17.72 3.76
N VAL A 42 -8.43 17.51 2.50
CA VAL A 42 -9.06 16.57 1.56
C VAL A 42 -8.91 15.14 2.10
N GLY A 43 -9.93 14.29 1.92
CA GLY A 43 -9.97 12.91 2.41
C GLY A 43 -8.76 12.04 2.03
N MET A 44 -8.06 12.38 0.93
CA MET A 44 -6.81 11.76 0.52
C MET A 44 -5.70 11.84 1.59
N HIS A 45 -5.59 12.95 2.32
CA HIS A 45 -4.54 13.14 3.34
C HIS A 45 -4.76 12.20 4.53
N TYR A 46 -6.01 12.02 4.97
CA TYR A 46 -6.36 11.06 6.02
C TYR A 46 -6.05 9.63 5.60
N PHE A 47 -6.29 9.31 4.34
CA PHE A 47 -6.01 8.00 3.80
C PHE A 47 -4.52 7.70 3.70
N LEU A 48 -3.72 8.68 3.28
CA LEU A 48 -2.26 8.57 3.28
C LEU A 48 -1.71 8.41 4.69
N LEU A 49 -2.28 9.12 5.67
CA LEU A 49 -1.93 8.96 7.09
C LEU A 49 -2.23 7.55 7.60
N VAL A 50 -3.36 6.95 7.24
CA VAL A 50 -3.66 5.55 7.61
C VAL A 50 -2.62 4.60 7.03
N VAL A 51 -2.26 4.73 5.75
CA VAL A 51 -1.22 3.89 5.12
C VAL A 51 0.14 4.06 5.83
N LEU A 52 0.49 5.30 6.17
CA LEU A 52 1.74 5.60 6.86
C LEU A 52 1.78 4.97 8.26
N LEU A 53 0.70 5.10 9.04
CA LEU A 53 0.58 4.45 10.34
C LEU A 53 0.68 2.92 10.24
N LEU A 54 0.12 2.30 9.19
CA LEU A 54 0.25 0.86 8.97
C LEU A 54 1.71 0.47 8.64
N ALA A 55 2.43 1.28 7.86
CA ALA A 55 3.85 1.06 7.58
C ALA A 55 4.71 1.20 8.85
N THR A 56 4.40 2.18 9.70
CA THR A 56 5.02 2.31 11.03
C THR A 56 4.73 1.08 11.88
N GLY A 57 3.48 0.63 11.94
CA GLY A 57 3.07 -0.58 12.66
C GLY A 57 3.81 -1.84 12.21
N GLU A 58 3.98 -2.03 10.90
CA GLU A 58 4.78 -3.12 10.33
C GLU A 58 6.24 -3.06 10.81
N SER A 59 6.88 -1.88 10.68
CA SER A 59 8.28 -1.72 11.10
C SER A 59 8.49 -1.96 12.60
N VAL A 60 7.53 -1.54 13.44
CA VAL A 60 7.55 -1.75 14.89
C VAL A 60 7.36 -3.24 15.23
N ALA A 61 6.45 -3.93 14.55
CA ALA A 61 6.21 -5.36 14.76
C ALA A 61 7.46 -6.19 14.44
N TRP A 62 8.12 -5.88 13.31
CA TRP A 62 9.40 -6.51 12.94
C TRP A 62 10.51 -6.18 13.93
N PHE A 63 10.62 -4.93 14.38
CA PHE A 63 11.59 -4.55 15.40
C PHE A 63 11.39 -5.32 16.71
N ALA A 64 10.15 -5.45 17.17
CA ALA A 64 9.81 -6.22 18.38
C ALA A 64 10.16 -7.71 18.21
N THR A 65 9.87 -8.28 17.04
CA THR A 65 10.23 -9.67 16.71
C THR A 65 11.73 -9.87 16.71
N TYR A 66 12.50 -9.03 16.02
CA TYR A 66 13.95 -9.17 15.98
C TYR A 66 14.60 -8.93 17.35
N LYS A 67 14.04 -8.03 18.18
CA LYS A 67 14.47 -7.84 19.57
C LYS A 67 14.27 -9.11 20.40
N LEU A 68 13.11 -9.75 20.27
CA LEU A 68 12.82 -11.01 20.95
C LEU A 68 13.80 -12.11 20.53
N LEU A 69 14.09 -12.22 19.23
CA LEU A 69 15.05 -13.19 18.69
C LEU A 69 16.47 -12.94 19.19
N ASN A 70 16.87 -11.66 19.28
CA ASN A 70 18.18 -11.26 19.79
C ASN A 70 18.33 -11.61 21.28
N ASP A 71 17.30 -11.41 22.10
CA ASP A 71 17.36 -11.67 23.55
C ASP A 71 17.24 -13.16 23.89
N SER A 72 16.50 -13.93 23.09
CA SER A 72 16.32 -15.36 23.31
C SER A 72 17.51 -16.20 22.82
N GLY A 73 18.27 -15.73 21.82
CA GLY A 73 19.48 -16.39 21.33
C GLY A 73 19.28 -17.83 20.81
N GLN A 74 18.04 -18.28 20.68
CA GLN A 74 17.67 -19.63 20.21
C GLN A 74 17.32 -19.59 18.72
N PRO A 75 17.66 -20.64 17.95
CA PRO A 75 17.12 -20.80 16.61
C PRO A 75 15.58 -20.86 16.70
N VAL A 76 14.91 -20.31 15.67
CA VAL A 76 13.45 -20.33 15.55
C VAL A 76 13.00 -21.79 15.39
N CYS A 77 12.80 -22.48 16.49
CA CYS A 77 12.32 -23.86 16.54
C CYS A 77 10.91 -23.89 17.13
N CYS A 78 10.09 -24.78 16.58
CA CYS A 78 8.65 -24.85 16.82
C CYS A 78 8.30 -25.04 18.31
N PRO A 79 7.20 -24.40 18.78
CA PRO A 79 6.22 -23.60 18.03
C PRO A 79 6.71 -22.18 17.70
N TYR A 80 6.32 -21.66 16.52
CA TYR A 80 6.63 -20.28 16.15
C TYR A 80 6.07 -19.32 17.19
N PRO A 81 6.88 -18.39 17.71
CA PRO A 81 6.39 -17.40 18.67
C PRO A 81 5.31 -16.55 18.01
N ASP A 82 4.23 -16.29 18.73
CA ASP A 82 3.06 -15.54 18.24
C ASP A 82 3.42 -14.18 17.64
N LEU A 83 4.53 -13.57 18.09
CA LEU A 83 5.05 -12.32 17.54
C LEU A 83 5.49 -12.42 16.08
N VAL A 84 6.08 -13.54 15.65
CA VAL A 84 6.49 -13.75 14.25
C VAL A 84 5.24 -13.85 13.38
N LEU A 85 4.25 -14.62 13.83
CA LEU A 85 2.97 -14.76 13.12
C LEU A 85 2.25 -13.41 13.02
N LEU A 86 2.20 -12.66 14.13
CA LEU A 86 1.59 -11.33 14.18
C LEU A 86 2.32 -10.35 13.24
N SER A 87 3.65 -10.36 13.23
CA SER A 87 4.44 -9.45 12.38
C SER A 87 4.25 -9.75 10.90
N THR A 88 4.19 -11.04 10.54
CA THR A 88 3.85 -11.46 9.17
C THR A 88 2.43 -11.04 8.82
N LEU A 89 1.44 -11.25 9.69
CA LEU A 89 0.06 -10.79 9.44
C LEU A 89 -0.03 -9.27 9.25
N VAL A 90 0.62 -8.49 10.12
CA VAL A 90 0.65 -7.03 10.02
C VAL A 90 1.29 -6.58 8.71
N LYS A 91 2.38 -7.21 8.28
CA LYS A 91 3.02 -6.95 7.00
C LYS A 91 2.08 -7.23 5.81
N VAL A 92 1.38 -8.37 5.82
CA VAL A 92 0.46 -8.73 4.74
C VAL A 92 -0.73 -7.76 4.71
N LEU A 93 -1.27 -7.37 5.87
CA LEU A 93 -2.32 -6.37 5.99
C LEU A 93 -1.87 -4.99 5.51
N ALA A 94 -0.69 -4.52 5.95
CA ALA A 94 -0.12 -3.25 5.52
C ALA A 94 0.09 -3.21 4.00
N GLY A 95 0.62 -4.28 3.42
CA GLY A 95 0.77 -4.43 1.97
C GLY A 95 -0.57 -4.45 1.22
N MET A 96 -1.61 -5.08 1.79
CA MET A 96 -2.95 -5.12 1.19
C MET A 96 -3.60 -3.73 1.20
N VAL A 97 -3.60 -3.06 2.35
CA VAL A 97 -4.14 -1.71 2.50
C VAL A 97 -3.40 -0.71 1.62
N THR A 98 -2.07 -0.80 1.54
CA THR A 98 -1.26 0.08 0.68
C THR A 98 -1.61 -0.08 -0.79
N ARG A 99 -1.87 -1.30 -1.27
CA ARG A 99 -2.27 -1.54 -2.67
C ARG A 99 -3.67 -1.03 -2.97
N ILE A 100 -4.64 -1.36 -2.12
CA ILE A 100 -6.00 -0.80 -2.21
C ILE A 100 -5.91 0.72 -2.23
N ALA A 101 -5.04 1.27 -1.39
CA ALA A 101 -4.87 2.69 -1.27
C ALA A 101 -4.30 3.36 -2.52
N ALA A 102 -3.20 2.82 -3.04
CA ALA A 102 -2.64 3.27 -4.30
C ALA A 102 -3.67 3.20 -5.42
N THR A 103 -4.44 2.12 -5.52
CA THR A 103 -5.51 1.98 -6.53
C THR A 103 -6.58 3.05 -6.38
N LEU A 104 -7.08 3.30 -5.16
CA LEU A 104 -8.09 4.32 -4.91
C LEU A 104 -7.58 5.74 -5.22
N VAL A 105 -6.34 6.05 -4.85
CA VAL A 105 -5.70 7.34 -5.16
C VAL A 105 -5.50 7.51 -6.67
N CYS A 106 -5.03 6.47 -7.38
CA CYS A 106 -4.83 6.51 -8.83
C CYS A 106 -6.14 6.60 -9.63
N LEU A 107 -7.25 6.14 -9.07
CA LEU A 107 -8.59 6.36 -9.62
C LEU A 107 -9.08 7.81 -9.44
N GLY A 108 -8.36 8.63 -8.67
CA GLY A 108 -8.72 10.03 -8.41
C GLY A 108 -9.83 10.18 -7.36
N TYR A 109 -10.12 9.12 -6.60
CA TYR A 109 -11.06 9.21 -5.48
C TYR A 109 -10.48 10.13 -4.41
N GLY A 110 -11.24 11.14 -4.02
CA GLY A 110 -10.82 12.18 -3.08
C GLY A 110 -10.44 13.52 -3.72
N ILE A 111 -10.04 13.57 -5.00
CA ILE A 111 -9.69 14.84 -5.68
C ILE A 111 -10.76 15.25 -6.72
N VAL A 112 -11.28 14.32 -7.52
CA VAL A 112 -12.10 14.67 -8.71
C VAL A 112 -13.54 14.12 -8.66
N ARG A 113 -13.78 12.97 -8.01
CA ARG A 113 -15.12 12.38 -7.86
C ARG A 113 -15.45 12.18 -6.38
N MET A 114 -16.45 12.92 -5.89
CA MET A 114 -17.03 12.77 -4.54
C MET A 114 -18.09 11.65 -4.46
N HIS A 115 -18.48 11.06 -5.60
CA HIS A 115 -19.51 10.02 -5.65
C HIS A 115 -18.87 8.63 -5.76
N ILE A 116 -18.97 7.86 -4.68
CA ILE A 116 -18.57 6.45 -4.60
C ILE A 116 -19.50 5.65 -5.51
N SER A 117 -18.94 5.04 -6.56
CA SER A 117 -19.58 3.86 -7.12
C SER A 117 -19.23 2.70 -6.17
N TRP A 118 -20.22 2.33 -5.35
CA TRP A 118 -20.15 1.16 -4.48
C TRP A 118 -19.63 -0.12 -5.16
N PRO A 119 -19.94 -0.41 -6.44
CA PRO A 119 -19.41 -1.61 -7.08
C PRO A 119 -17.89 -1.59 -7.27
N GLU A 120 -17.28 -0.47 -7.66
CA GLU A 120 -15.82 -0.42 -7.87
C GLU A 120 -15.07 -0.60 -6.55
N VAL A 121 -15.54 0.05 -5.47
CA VAL A 121 -14.96 -0.10 -4.13
C VAL A 121 -15.09 -1.55 -3.65
N PHE A 122 -16.24 -2.18 -3.89
CA PHE A 122 -16.47 -3.57 -3.52
C PHE A 122 -15.53 -4.53 -4.28
N VAL A 123 -15.34 -4.32 -5.59
CA VAL A 123 -14.42 -5.14 -6.41
C VAL A 123 -12.98 -4.99 -5.95
N VAL A 124 -12.51 -3.76 -5.71
CA VAL A 124 -11.14 -3.49 -5.25
C VAL A 124 -10.91 -4.08 -3.85
N SER A 125 -11.88 -3.91 -2.95
CA SER A 125 -11.84 -4.52 -1.62
C SER A 125 -11.84 -6.05 -1.69
N GLY A 126 -12.66 -6.64 -2.54
CA GLY A 126 -12.72 -8.09 -2.75
C GLY A 126 -11.40 -8.65 -3.28
N LEU A 127 -10.80 -8.00 -4.28
CA LEU A 127 -9.46 -8.32 -4.78
C LEU A 127 -8.40 -8.24 -3.68
N GLY A 128 -8.51 -7.25 -2.79
CA GLY A 128 -7.63 -7.13 -1.62
C GLY A 128 -7.80 -8.28 -0.63
N VAL A 129 -9.04 -8.72 -0.36
CA VAL A 129 -9.30 -9.88 0.50
C VAL A 129 -8.76 -11.16 -0.13
N CYS A 130 -8.96 -11.36 -1.44
CA CYS A 130 -8.37 -12.49 -2.16
C CYS A 130 -6.84 -12.47 -2.09
N TYR A 131 -6.21 -11.30 -2.22
CA TYR A 131 -4.77 -11.13 -2.03
C TYR A 131 -4.34 -11.51 -0.61
N PHE A 132 -5.06 -11.04 0.41
CA PHE A 132 -4.76 -11.34 1.81
C PHE A 132 -4.82 -12.85 2.08
N ILE A 133 -5.84 -13.53 1.57
CA ILE A 133 -5.98 -14.99 1.69
C ILE A 133 -4.85 -15.70 0.95
N ALA A 134 -4.53 -15.27 -0.28
CA ALA A 134 -3.48 -15.87 -1.09
C ALA A 134 -2.10 -15.77 -0.42
N VAL A 135 -1.74 -14.59 0.07
CA VAL A 135 -0.47 -14.38 0.77
C VAL A 135 -0.47 -15.03 2.14
N GLY A 136 -1.56 -14.95 2.89
CA GLY A 136 -1.68 -15.63 4.19
C GLY A 136 -1.48 -17.15 4.04
N ALA A 137 -2.11 -17.76 3.04
CA ALA A 137 -1.94 -19.18 2.75
C ALA A 137 -0.52 -19.51 2.26
N LEU A 138 0.10 -18.62 1.46
CA LEU A 138 1.49 -18.77 1.03
C LEU A 138 2.44 -18.78 2.23
N GLU A 139 2.32 -17.79 3.13
CA GLU A 139 3.14 -17.68 4.34
C GLU A 139 2.94 -18.88 5.26
N VAL A 140 1.70 -19.30 5.52
CA VAL A 140 1.42 -20.50 6.33
C VAL A 140 2.02 -21.76 5.68
N SER A 141 1.91 -21.89 4.35
CA SER A 141 2.50 -23.03 3.63
C SER A 141 4.03 -23.00 3.63
N HIS A 142 4.66 -21.83 3.58
CA HIS A 142 6.10 -21.65 3.76
C HIS A 142 6.55 -22.10 5.15
N LEU A 143 5.83 -21.67 6.19
CA LEU A 143 6.14 -22.03 7.57
C LEU A 143 5.96 -23.53 7.83
N ALA A 144 4.90 -24.14 7.27
CA ALA A 144 4.64 -25.58 7.36
C ALA A 144 5.66 -26.42 6.59
N ASN A 145 6.00 -26.00 5.37
CA ASN A 145 6.94 -26.70 4.49
C ASN A 145 8.38 -26.64 5.04
N GLN A 146 8.78 -25.52 5.64
CA GLN A 146 10.07 -25.39 6.33
C GLN A 146 10.19 -26.32 7.55
N SER A 147 9.05 -26.76 8.14
CA SER A 147 9.02 -27.71 9.24
C SER A 147 9.16 -29.17 8.82
N ASP A 148 8.79 -29.52 7.58
CA ASP A 148 8.71 -30.92 7.11
C ASP A 148 9.88 -31.33 6.20
N GLY A 149 10.75 -30.39 5.82
CA GLY A 149 11.90 -30.65 4.95
C GLY A 149 11.52 -30.96 3.49
N ASP A 150 10.23 -30.87 3.15
CA ASP A 150 9.75 -30.95 1.77
C ASP A 150 10.03 -29.64 1.02
N VAL A 151 10.26 -29.70 -0.28
CA VAL A 151 11.07 -28.70 -0.99
C VAL A 151 10.28 -27.71 -1.84
N ARG A 152 8.94 -27.67 -1.79
CA ARG A 152 8.18 -26.78 -2.66
C ARG A 152 6.93 -26.18 -1.99
N PRO A 153 6.90 -24.86 -1.76
CA PRO A 153 5.63 -24.20 -1.52
C PRO A 153 4.69 -24.42 -2.72
N PRO A 154 3.37 -24.48 -2.52
CA PRO A 154 2.45 -24.74 -3.62
C PRO A 154 2.53 -23.60 -4.63
N ALA A 155 3.10 -23.87 -5.82
CA ALA A 155 3.25 -22.90 -6.92
C ALA A 155 1.93 -22.19 -7.29
N VAL A 156 0.79 -22.78 -6.92
CA VAL A 156 -0.56 -22.21 -7.06
C VAL A 156 -0.71 -20.91 -6.25
N TRP A 157 -0.22 -20.86 -5.01
CA TRP A 157 -0.34 -19.66 -4.16
C TRP A 157 0.55 -18.53 -4.66
N GLU A 158 1.78 -18.84 -5.06
CA GLU A 158 2.68 -17.86 -5.69
C GLU A 158 2.07 -17.28 -6.98
N GLY A 159 1.53 -18.15 -7.84
CA GLY A 159 0.84 -17.74 -9.06
C GLY A 159 -0.36 -16.83 -8.77
N LEU A 160 -1.17 -17.15 -7.76
CA LEU A 160 -2.32 -16.35 -7.37
C LEU A 160 -1.89 -14.96 -6.90
N VAL A 161 -0.84 -14.86 -6.09
CA VAL A 161 -0.27 -13.59 -5.62
C VAL A 161 0.23 -12.74 -6.79
N ILE A 162 0.92 -13.34 -7.76
CA ILE A 162 1.42 -12.64 -8.96
C ILE A 162 0.25 -12.12 -9.80
N VAL A 163 -0.76 -12.95 -10.07
CA VAL A 163 -1.93 -12.55 -10.85
C VAL A 163 -2.68 -11.41 -10.18
N THR A 164 -2.90 -11.48 -8.86
CA THR A 164 -3.58 -10.40 -8.14
C THR A 164 -2.77 -9.09 -8.16
N ASN A 165 -1.45 -9.17 -7.99
CA ASN A 165 -0.57 -7.99 -8.13
C ASN A 165 -0.62 -7.40 -9.55
N ALA A 166 -0.62 -8.24 -10.58
CA ALA A 166 -0.74 -7.81 -11.96
C ALA A 166 -2.10 -7.14 -12.24
N CYS A 167 -3.20 -7.65 -11.67
CA CYS A 167 -4.50 -6.99 -11.74
C CYS A 167 -4.49 -5.60 -11.09
N PHE A 168 -3.95 -5.47 -9.88
CA PHE A 168 -3.81 -4.16 -9.22
C PHE A 168 -2.96 -3.19 -10.04
N GLY A 169 -1.80 -3.64 -10.53
CA GLY A 169 -0.91 -2.83 -11.36
C GLY A 169 -1.55 -2.41 -12.68
N GLY A 170 -2.24 -3.34 -13.36
CA GLY A 170 -2.96 -3.06 -14.60
C GLY A 170 -4.08 -2.04 -14.40
N TRP A 171 -4.83 -2.14 -13.29
CA TRP A 171 -5.88 -1.17 -12.96
C TRP A 171 -5.31 0.22 -12.72
N ILE A 172 -4.25 0.32 -11.90
CA ILE A 172 -3.55 1.59 -11.64
C ILE A 172 -3.07 2.21 -12.95
N PHE A 173 -2.42 1.44 -13.82
CA PHE A 173 -1.90 1.91 -15.09
C PHE A 173 -3.02 2.42 -16.02
N LEU A 174 -4.13 1.70 -16.08
CA LEU A 174 -5.30 2.10 -16.85
C LEU A 174 -5.90 3.41 -16.31
N SER A 175 -6.12 3.50 -15.00
CA SER A 175 -6.64 4.70 -14.34
C SER A 175 -5.76 5.92 -14.58
N LEU A 176 -4.44 5.78 -14.47
CA LEU A 176 -3.48 6.85 -14.75
C LEU A 176 -3.50 7.25 -16.23
N THR A 177 -3.58 6.27 -17.14
CA THR A 177 -3.62 6.54 -18.60
C THR A 177 -4.89 7.28 -19.00
N LEU A 178 -6.05 6.87 -18.48
CA LEU A 178 -7.32 7.55 -18.70
C LEU A 178 -7.28 8.97 -18.15
N THR A 179 -6.74 9.16 -16.93
CA THR A 179 -6.57 10.48 -16.33
C THR A 179 -5.69 11.37 -17.20
N ARG A 180 -4.51 10.89 -17.63
CA ARG A 180 -3.63 11.63 -18.55
C ARG A 180 -4.29 11.99 -19.87
N ARG A 181 -5.07 11.09 -20.47
CA ARG A 181 -5.81 11.35 -21.72
C ARG A 181 -6.87 12.43 -21.54
N ASN A 182 -7.62 12.39 -20.44
CA ASN A 182 -8.60 13.42 -20.13
C ASN A 182 -7.94 14.78 -19.90
N LEU A 183 -6.86 14.85 -19.10
CA LEU A 183 -6.12 16.09 -18.91
C LEU A 183 -5.55 16.64 -20.23
N ALA A 184 -5.06 15.78 -21.12
CA ALA A 184 -4.57 16.20 -22.44
C ALA A 184 -5.71 16.75 -23.33
N ALA A 185 -6.90 16.14 -23.29
CA ALA A 185 -8.07 16.63 -24.01
C ALA A 185 -8.56 17.99 -23.49
N PHE A 186 -8.55 18.22 -22.17
CA PHE A 186 -8.90 19.52 -21.58
C PHE A 186 -7.81 20.58 -21.78
N GLY A 187 -6.53 20.20 -21.79
CA GLY A 187 -5.41 21.09 -22.08
C GLY A 187 -5.33 21.53 -23.55
N GLN A 188 -6.06 20.85 -24.45
CA GLN A 188 -6.18 21.18 -25.87
C GLN A 188 -7.54 21.77 -26.24
N VAL A 189 -8.30 22.32 -25.29
CA VAL A 189 -9.37 23.25 -25.63
C VAL A 189 -8.75 24.66 -25.63
N PRO A 190 -8.11 25.14 -26.72
CA PRO A 190 -8.15 26.58 -26.94
C PRO A 190 -9.62 26.94 -26.94
N GLN A 191 -9.99 28.01 -26.26
CA GLN A 191 -11.35 28.52 -26.28
C GLN A 191 -11.76 28.83 -27.72
N THR A 192 -12.25 27.85 -28.48
CA THR A 192 -13.20 28.08 -29.56
C THR A 192 -14.52 28.36 -28.88
N HIS A 193 -14.55 29.52 -28.22
CA HIS A 193 -15.75 30.27 -28.00
C HIS A 193 -16.38 30.37 -29.39
N HIS A 194 -17.45 29.60 -29.58
CA HIS A 194 -18.33 29.75 -30.73
C HIS A 194 -18.98 31.12 -30.57
N ILE A 195 -18.25 32.18 -30.96
CA ILE A 195 -18.77 33.52 -31.10
C ILE A 195 -19.74 33.42 -32.27
N PRO A 196 -21.05 33.57 -32.05
CA PRO A 196 -21.99 33.61 -33.15
C PRO A 196 -21.61 34.81 -34.03
N THR A 197 -21.36 34.54 -35.30
CA THR A 197 -21.03 35.51 -36.36
C THR A 197 -22.02 36.67 -36.49
N ASN A 198 -23.16 36.61 -35.80
CA ASN A 198 -24.15 37.68 -35.74
C ASN A 198 -23.78 38.86 -34.82
N CYS A 199 -22.77 38.75 -33.94
CA CYS A 199 -22.33 39.88 -33.10
C CYS A 199 -21.33 40.82 -33.80
N LEU A 200 -20.66 40.36 -34.85
CA LEU A 200 -19.66 41.16 -35.58
C LEU A 200 -20.28 42.15 -36.58
N ILE A 201 -21.53 41.91 -37.02
CA ILE A 201 -22.23 42.80 -37.96
C ILE A 201 -22.88 43.99 -37.24
N LEU A 202 -23.24 43.86 -35.95
CA LEU A 202 -23.89 44.95 -35.19
C LEU A 202 -22.92 46.01 -34.66
N SER A 203 -21.62 45.80 -34.75
CA SER A 203 -20.60 46.78 -34.31
C SER A 203 -20.09 47.66 -35.45
N LEU A 204 -20.57 47.42 -36.67
CA LEU A 204 -20.20 48.13 -37.90
C LEU A 204 -21.37 48.91 -38.52
N LEU A 205 -22.50 49.01 -37.81
CA LEU A 205 -23.71 49.76 -38.20
C LEU A 205 -24.16 50.62 -37.00
#